data_AF-A0A9X1BAE0-F1
#
_entry.id   AF-A0A9X1BAE0-F1
#
_cell.length_a   1.000
_cell.length_b   1.000
_cell.length_c   1.000
_cell.angle_alpha   90.00
_cell.angle_beta   90.00
_cell.angle_gamma   90.00
#
_symmetry.space_group_name_H-M   'P 1'
#
loop_
_entity.id
_entity.type
_entity.pdbx_description
1 polymer ?
#
loop_
_entity_poly.entity_id
_entity_poly.type
_entity_poly.pdbx_seq_one_letter_code
_entity_poly.pdbx_strand_id
1 'polypeptide(L)' 'MGNHNANASFDFGEVNMTKENSHTPIRYPSDLSDEEWAIIEAILNELEPYKTGRPRKMDLREMLNAMFYLNKTGCPWRY' A
#
# COMPACT_ATOMS: atom_id res chain seq x y z
N MET A 1 -50.08 -15.72 29.18
CA MET A 1 -49.04 -14.66 29.26
C MET A 1 -48.05 -14.96 28.18
N GLY A 2 -47.92 -14.06 27.20
CA GLY A 2 -47.02 -14.25 26.07
C GLY A 2 -45.58 -14.35 26.54
N ASN A 3 -44.78 -15.10 25.80
CA ASN A 3 -43.42 -14.65 25.60
C ASN A 3 -42.98 -14.96 24.19
N HIS A 4 -42.70 -13.87 23.49
CA HIS A 4 -42.12 -13.81 22.18
C HIS A 4 -40.66 -14.25 22.32
N ASN A 5 -40.22 -15.22 21.54
CA ASN A 5 -38.85 -15.17 21.04
C ASN A 5 -38.73 -15.91 19.71
N ALA A 6 -38.89 -15.16 18.63
CA ALA A 6 -38.49 -15.57 17.30
C ALA A 6 -36.99 -15.33 17.18
N ASN A 7 -36.19 -16.37 17.45
CA ASN A 7 -34.80 -16.40 16.99
C ASN A 7 -34.74 -17.35 15.80
N ALA A 8 -35.06 -16.81 14.63
CA ALA A 8 -34.70 -17.43 13.37
C ALA A 8 -33.17 -17.48 13.33
N SER A 9 -32.61 -18.69 13.42
CA SER A 9 -31.20 -18.94 13.14
C SER A 9 -30.94 -18.59 11.69
N PHE A 10 -30.36 -17.42 11.46
CA PHE A 10 -29.80 -17.07 10.16
C PHE A 10 -28.39 -17.64 10.13
N ASP A 11 -28.23 -18.74 9.39
CA ASP A 11 -26.95 -19.39 9.14
C ASP A 11 -26.11 -18.46 8.25
N PHE A 12 -25.39 -17.53 8.89
CA PHE A 12 -24.32 -16.80 8.25
C PHE A 12 -23.18 -17.79 8.09
N GLY A 13 -23.20 -18.53 6.97
CA GLY A 13 -22.10 -19.41 6.60
C GLY A 13 -20.78 -18.69 6.82
N GLU A 14 -19.91 -19.28 7.63
CA GLU A 14 -18.56 -18.79 7.90
C GLU A 14 -17.85 -18.56 6.56
N VAL A 15 -17.77 -17.29 6.15
CA VAL A 15 -16.82 -16.86 5.14
C VAL A 15 -15.43 -17.04 5.75
N ASN A 16 -14.88 -18.24 5.59
CA ASN A 16 -13.47 -18.53 5.78
C ASN A 16 -12.70 -17.64 4.80
N MET A 17 -12.35 -16.44 5.26
CA MET A 17 -11.43 -15.52 4.59
C MET A 17 -10.04 -16.16 4.67
N THR A 18 -9.80 -17.16 3.83
CA THR A 18 -8.48 -17.73 3.63
C THR A 18 -7.56 -16.59 3.23
N LYS A 19 -6.55 -16.36 4.07
CA LYS A 19 -5.56 -15.28 3.99
C LYS A 19 -4.58 -15.57 2.85
N GLU A 20 -5.11 -15.72 1.63
CA GLU A 20 -4.41 -16.12 0.41
C GLU A 20 -4.42 -14.96 -0.59
N ASN A 21 -4.44 -13.71 -0.12
CA ASN A 21 -4.12 -12.58 -0.97
C ASN A 21 -2.62 -12.31 -0.83
N SER A 22 -1.81 -13.17 -1.46
CA SER A 22 -0.47 -12.77 -1.87
C SER A 22 -0.62 -11.68 -2.93
N HIS A 23 -0.86 -10.43 -2.49
CA HIS A 23 -0.70 -9.26 -3.32
C HIS A 23 0.79 -9.18 -3.64
N THR A 24 1.22 -9.86 -4.71
CA THR A 24 2.45 -9.47 -5.37
C THR A 24 2.24 -8.02 -5.79
N PRO A 25 3.02 -7.06 -5.27
CA PRO A 25 2.84 -5.67 -5.64
C PRO A 25 3.02 -5.57 -7.15
N ILE A 26 1.97 -5.13 -7.85
CA ILE A 26 2.02 -4.89 -9.29
C ILE A 26 3.05 -3.79 -9.50
N ARG A 27 4.16 -4.12 -10.16
CA ARG A 27 5.21 -3.17 -10.50
C ARG A 27 4.80 -2.42 -11.76
N TYR A 28 4.86 -1.10 -11.72
CA TYR A 28 4.64 -0.28 -12.90
C TYR A 28 5.90 -0.22 -13.76
N PRO A 29 5.78 -0.04 -15.08
CA PRO A 29 6.95 0.18 -15.96
C PRO A 29 7.78 1.42 -15.59
N SER A 30 7.22 2.31 -14.78
CA SER A 30 7.87 3.51 -14.24
C SER A 30 8.58 3.30 -12.90
N ASP A 31 8.47 2.11 -12.30
CA ASP A 31 9.09 1.83 -11.00
C ASP A 31 10.61 1.70 -11.14
N LEU A 32 11.32 2.10 -10.08
CA LEU A 32 12.76 2.02 -10.01
C LEU A 32 13.24 0.57 -10.00
N SER A 33 14.26 0.30 -10.81
CA SER A 33 15.09 -0.89 -10.67
C SER A 33 15.90 -0.85 -9.36
N ASP A 34 16.38 -2.01 -8.91
CA ASP A 34 17.18 -2.09 -7.69
C ASP A 34 18.53 -1.34 -7.82
N GLU A 35 19.09 -1.30 -9.03
CA GLU A 35 20.33 -0.59 -9.34
C GLU A 35 20.15 0.93 -9.26
N GLU A 36 19.08 1.46 -9.86
CA GLU A 36 18.75 2.90 -9.76
C GLU A 36 18.40 3.29 -8.33
N TRP A 37 17.67 2.42 -7.62
CA TRP A 37 17.33 2.63 -6.22
C TRP A 37 18.59 2.73 -5.36
N ALA A 38 19.60 1.88 -5.56
CA ALA A 38 20.84 1.92 -4.78
C ALA A 38 21.57 3.27 -4.86
N ILE A 39 21.56 3.92 -6.03
CA ILE A 39 22.18 5.24 -6.21
C ILE A 39 21.40 6.30 -5.42
N ILE A 40 20.06 6.28 -5.51
CA ILE A 40 19.20 7.26 -4.85
C ILE A 40 19.21 7.06 -3.33
N GLU A 41 19.15 5.81 -2.87
CA GLU A 41 19.17 5.44 -1.46
C GLU A 41 20.43 5.95 -0.76
N ALA A 42 21.60 5.84 -1.41
CA ALA A 42 22.85 6.38 -0.88
C ALA A 42 22.72 7.90 -0.59
N ILE A 43 22.19 8.66 -1.54
CA ILE A 43 21.99 10.11 -1.39
C ILE A 43 20.97 10.42 -0.28
N LEU A 44 19.86 9.67 -0.23
CA LEU A 44 18.82 9.87 0.77
C LEU A 44 19.29 9.57 2.20
N ASN A 45 20.22 8.62 2.35
CA ASN A 45 20.82 8.28 3.64
C ASN A 45 21.85 9.31 4.12
N GLU A 46 22.47 10.05 3.21
CA GLU A 46 23.35 11.18 3.55
C GLU A 46 22.58 12.40 4.08
N LEU A 47 21.28 12.51 3.74
CA LEU A 47 20.45 13.61 4.22
C LEU A 47 20.16 13.47 5.71
N GLU A 48 20.42 14.55 6.46
CA GLU A 48 20.07 14.59 7.88
C GLU A 48 18.55 14.37 8.07
N PRO A 49 18.15 13.59 9.09
CA PRO A 49 16.74 13.41 9.39
C PRO A 49 16.09 14.75 9.75
N TYR A 50 14.82 14.90 9.41
CA TYR A 50 14.08 16.13 9.72
C TYR A 50 14.10 16.40 11.22
N LYS A 51 14.60 17.57 11.61
CA LYS A 51 14.70 18.02 13.01
C LYS A 51 13.36 18.55 13.55
N THR A 52 12.38 18.73 12.68
CA THR A 52 11.06 19.33 12.98
C THR A 52 9.96 18.67 12.14
N GLY A 53 8.73 18.74 12.64
CA GLY A 53 7.55 18.18 11.96
C GLY A 53 7.29 16.70 12.25
N ARG A 54 6.31 16.11 11.54
CA ARG A 54 5.95 14.70 11.70
C ARG A 54 6.99 13.81 11.01
N PRO A 55 7.60 12.83 11.70
CA PRO A 55 8.51 11.89 11.07
C PRO A 55 7.86 11.15 9.90
N ARG A 56 8.60 11.00 8.81
CA ARG A 56 8.17 10.17 7.68
C ARG A 56 8.03 8.72 8.16
N LYS A 57 6.91 8.08 7.85
CA LYS A 57 6.64 6.66 8.12
C LYS A 57 6.57 5.80 6.85
N MET A 58 6.57 6.43 5.70
CA MET A 58 6.44 5.76 4.40
C MET A 58 7.81 5.32 3.89
N ASP A 59 7.83 4.21 3.16
CA ASP A 59 9.00 3.80 2.40
C ASP A 59 9.30 4.81 1.29
N LEU A 60 10.56 5.20 1.18
CA LEU A 60 11.03 6.20 0.23
C LEU A 60 11.04 5.65 -1.19
N ARG A 61 11.28 4.35 -1.35
CA ARG A 61 11.23 3.71 -2.67
C ARG A 61 9.81 3.76 -3.23
N GLU A 62 8.83 3.33 -2.44
CA GLU A 62 7.41 3.41 -2.81
C GLU A 62 6.97 4.85 -3.11
N MET A 63 7.45 5.82 -2.33
CA MET A 63 7.16 7.23 -2.58
C MET A 63 7.71 7.71 -3.94
N LEU A 64 8.93 7.32 -4.30
CA LEU A 64 9.53 7.68 -5.59
C LEU A 64 8.88 6.94 -6.76
N ASN A 65 8.58 5.64 -6.61
CA ASN A 65 7.82 4.88 -7.59
C ASN A 65 6.50 5.58 -7.93
N ALA A 66 5.77 6.03 -6.90
CA ALA A 66 4.55 6.82 -7.09
C ALA A 66 4.83 8.13 -7.85
N MET A 67 5.87 8.90 -7.47
CA MET A 67 6.22 10.14 -8.18
C MET A 67 6.57 9.90 -9.65
N PHE A 68 7.32 8.84 -9.97
CA PHE A 68 7.67 8.50 -11.34
C PHE A 68 6.48 7.98 -12.14
N TYR A 69 5.59 7.20 -11.51
CA TYR A 69 4.31 6.83 -12.11
C TYR A 69 3.51 8.07 -12.51
N LEU A 70 3.35 9.03 -11.59
CA LEU A 70 2.66 10.29 -11.88
C LEU A 70 3.34 11.06 -13.02
N ASN A 71 4.67 11.18 -12.99
CA ASN A 71 5.44 11.92 -14.00
C ASN A 71 5.33 11.26 -15.40
N LYS A 72 5.36 9.92 -15.47
CA LYS A 72 5.30 9.20 -16.75
C LYS A 72 3.91 9.07 -17.34
N THR A 73 2.88 8.94 -16.51
CA THR A 73 1.52 8.62 -16.98
C THR A 73 0.54 9.78 -16.89
N GLY A 74 0.82 10.79 -16.06
CA GLY A 74 -0.07 11.94 -15.85
C GLY A 74 -1.26 11.67 -14.92
N CYS A 75 -1.21 10.60 -14.11
CA CYS A 75 -2.28 10.20 -13.17
C CYS A 75 -3.62 9.85 -13.85
N PRO A 76 -3.64 8.89 -14.79
CA PRO A 76 -4.89 8.38 -15.34
C PRO A 76 -5.63 7.55 -14.29
N TRP A 77 -6.96 7.68 -14.25
CA TRP A 77 -7.83 6.97 -13.31
C TRP A 77 -7.82 5.44 -13.50
N ARG A 78 -7.50 4.98 -14.71
CA ARG A 78 -7.19 3.59 -15.03
C ARG A 78 -6.07 3.59 -16.09
N TYR A 79 -4.99 2.88 -15.78
CA TYR A 79 -3.88 2.55 -16.67
C TYR A 79 -3.98 1.08 -17.04
#